data_AF-A0A2I0D003-F1
#
_entry.id   AF-A0A2I0D003-F1
#
_cell.length_a   1.000
_cell.length_b   1.000
_cell.length_c   1.000
_cell.angle_alpha   90.00
_cell.angle_beta   90.00
_cell.angle_gamma   90.00
#
_symmetry.space_group_name_H-M   'P 1'
#
loop_
_entity.id
_entity.type
_entity.pdbx_description
1 polymer ?
#
loop_
_entity_poly.entity_id
_entity_poly.type
_entity_poly.pdbx_seq_one_letter_code
_entity_poly.pdbx_strand_id
1 'polypeptide(L)' 'MIRPHDLALFPLPQIRHATPADIAAIVAIEKESFIDPWEQAVFLEALTYYPTTYFVAECDGAVVGFVVGGLEDTGEN' A
#
# COMPACT_ATOMS: atom_id res chain seq x y z
N MET A 1 -9.75 -14.96 -8.02
CA MET A 1 -11.16 -14.56 -7.78
C MET A 1 -11.52 -15.03 -6.39
N ILE A 2 -11.69 -14.10 -5.44
CA ILE A 2 -12.03 -14.41 -4.05
C ILE A 2 -13.51 -14.84 -4.01
N ARG A 3 -13.84 -15.98 -3.39
CA ARG A 3 -15.22 -16.48 -3.36
C ARG A 3 -16.01 -15.71 -2.29
N PRO A 4 -17.33 -15.47 -2.46
CA PRO A 4 -18.14 -14.74 -1.48
C PRO A 4 -18.10 -15.34 -0.06
N HIS A 5 -17.91 -16.65 0.05
CA HIS A 5 -17.77 -17.34 1.35
C HIS A 5 -16.45 -17.03 2.08
N ASP A 6 -15.38 -16.69 1.36
CA ASP A 6 -14.10 -16.32 1.97
C ASP A 6 -14.18 -14.94 2.66
N LEU A 7 -15.09 -14.08 2.19
CA LEU A 7 -15.36 -12.74 2.76
C LEU A 7 -16.08 -12.78 4.11
N ALA A 8 -16.66 -13.92 4.48
CA ALA A 8 -17.30 -14.13 5.79
C ALA A 8 -16.30 -14.60 6.85
N LEU A 9 -15.12 -15.09 6.45
CA LEU A 9 -14.08 -15.61 7.34
C LEU A 9 -13.04 -14.56 7.73
N PHE A 10 -12.85 -13.53 6.91
CA PHE A 10 -11.92 -12.44 7.16
C PHE A 10 -12.63 -11.10 6.99
N PRO A 11 -12.52 -10.18 7.97
CA PRO A 11 -13.09 -8.85 7.80
C PRO A 11 -12.53 -8.21 6.51
N LEU A 12 -13.43 -7.62 5.72
CA LEU A 12 -13.04 -6.90 4.52
C LEU A 12 -12.15 -5.71 4.92
N PRO A 13 -10.93 -5.59 4.36
CA PRO A 13 -10.08 -4.45 4.67
C PRO A 13 -10.70 -3.15 4.16
N GLN A 14 -10.56 -2.09 4.96
CA GLN A 14 -10.90 -0.73 4.56
C GLN A 14 -9.77 -0.19 3.68
N ILE A 15 -10.05 0.10 2.41
CA ILE A 15 -9.08 0.69 1.48
C ILE A 15 -9.15 2.21 1.53
N ARG A 16 -8.07 2.88 1.94
CA ARG A 16 -7.95 4.35 1.99
C ARG A 16 -6.63 4.82 1.43
N HIS A 17 -6.53 6.11 1.13
CA HIS A 17 -5.24 6.72 0.81
C HIS A 17 -4.26 6.57 1.97
N ALA A 18 -3.00 6.37 1.62
CA ALA A 18 -1.90 6.35 2.58
C ALA A 18 -1.65 7.74 3.15
N THR A 19 -1.19 7.78 4.40
CA THR A 19 -0.79 8.99 5.11
C THR A 19 0.65 8.82 5.63
N PRO A 20 1.33 9.91 6.02
CA PRO A 20 2.68 9.79 6.59
C PRO A 20 2.76 8.89 7.83
N ALA A 21 1.67 8.74 8.58
CA ALA A 21 1.59 7.87 9.75
C ALA A 21 1.67 6.37 9.38
N ASP A 22 1.32 6.00 8.15
CA ASP A 22 1.28 4.61 7.69
C ASP A 22 2.67 4.09 7.27
N ILE A 23 3.64 4.97 7.01
CA ILE A 23 4.95 4.64 6.42
C ILE A 23 5.70 3.60 7.25
N ALA A 24 5.64 3.68 8.57
CA ALA A 24 6.31 2.69 9.43
C ALA A 24 5.73 1.28 9.23
N ALA A 25 4.41 1.15 9.10
CA ALA A 25 3.74 -0.13 8.87
C ALA A 25 4.03 -0.65 7.45
N ILE A 26 4.03 0.24 6.45
CA ILE A 26 4.34 -0.09 5.06
C ILE A 26 5.75 -0.68 4.94
N VAL A 27 6.74 -0.02 5.55
CA VAL A 27 8.15 -0.50 5.55
C VAL A 27 8.28 -1.84 6.27
N ALA A 28 7.50 -2.07 7.33
CA ALA A 28 7.49 -3.37 8.00
C ALA A 28 6.95 -4.48 7.08
N ILE A 29 5.83 -4.23 6.40
CA ILE A 29 5.25 -5.16 5.42
C ILE A 29 6.23 -5.43 4.27
N GLU A 30 6.87 -4.39 3.75
CA GLU A 30 7.85 -4.49 2.67
C GLU A 30 9.00 -5.43 3.04
N LYS A 31 9.60 -5.22 4.22
CA LYS A 31 10.72 -6.03 4.73
C LYS A 31 10.35 -7.49 4.98
N GLU A 32 9.10 -7.75 5.34
CA GLU A 32 8.59 -9.10 5.54
C GLU A 32 8.27 -9.80 4.20
N SER A 33 7.75 -9.06 3.23
CA SER A 33 7.13 -9.61 2.03
C SER A 33 8.09 -9.76 0.85
N PHE A 34 9.16 -8.96 0.79
CA PHE A 34 10.07 -8.90 -0.35
C PHE A 34 11.51 -9.26 0.05
N ILE A 35 12.20 -9.99 -0.84
CA ILE A 35 13.59 -10.41 -0.66
C ILE A 35 14.56 -9.22 -0.77
N ASP A 36 14.19 -8.22 -1.57
CA ASP A 36 14.94 -6.98 -1.78
C ASP A 36 14.03 -5.78 -1.48
N PRO A 37 13.85 -5.46 -0.19
CA PRO A 37 12.86 -4.47 0.24
C PRO A 37 13.34 -3.04 -0.05
N TRP A 38 12.40 -2.18 -0.43
CA TRP A 38 12.69 -0.75 -0.59
C TRP A 38 12.90 -0.06 0.77
N GLU A 39 13.75 0.97 0.77
CA GLU A 39 14.02 1.78 1.95
C GLU A 39 12.90 2.78 2.24
N GLN A 40 12.75 3.17 3.52
CA GLN A 40 11.70 4.12 3.97
C GLN A 40 11.67 5.42 3.15
N ALA A 41 12.83 5.93 2.75
CA ALA A 41 12.94 7.16 1.98
C ALA A 41 12.16 7.10 0.67
N VAL A 42 12.13 5.93 0.02
CA VAL A 42 11.44 5.72 -1.26
C VAL A 42 9.93 5.84 -1.08
N PHE A 43 9.37 5.28 -0.01
CA PHE A 43 7.94 5.38 0.28
C PHE A 43 7.53 6.81 0.66
N LEU A 44 8.38 7.54 1.39
CA LEU A 44 8.14 8.96 1.69
C LEU A 44 8.16 9.82 0.42
N GLU A 45 9.10 9.54 -0.48
CA GLU A 45 9.20 10.19 -1.77
C GLU A 45 7.97 9.89 -2.64
N ALA A 46 7.57 8.62 -2.73
CA ALA A 46 6.39 8.21 -3.48
C ALA A 46 5.09 8.82 -2.92
N LEU A 47 4.96 8.97 -1.59
CA LEU A 47 3.83 9.67 -0.98
C LEU A 47 3.78 11.16 -1.33
N THR A 48 4.94 11.76 -1.60
CA THR A 48 5.03 13.16 -2.02
C THR A 48 4.62 13.34 -3.48
N TYR A 49 5.07 12.47 -4.38
CA TYR A 49 4.82 12.59 -5.82
C TYR A 49 3.52 11.98 -6.29
N TYR A 50 3.10 10.88 -5.66
CA TYR A 50 2.00 10.03 -6.11
C TYR A 50 0.93 9.79 -5.02
N PRO A 51 0.47 10.81 -4.28
CA PRO A 51 -0.45 10.60 -3.16
C PRO A 51 -1.82 10.05 -3.59
N THR A 52 -2.25 10.29 -4.84
CA THR A 52 -3.55 9.85 -5.37
C THR A 52 -3.57 8.39 -5.81
N THR A 53 -2.40 7.77 -6.00
CA THR A 53 -2.24 6.37 -6.40
C THR A 53 -1.62 5.53 -5.28
N TYR A 54 -1.64 6.05 -4.05
CA TYR A 54 -1.08 5.40 -2.87
C TYR A 54 -2.19 5.03 -1.89
N PHE A 55 -2.41 3.72 -1.72
CA PHE A 55 -3.43 3.18 -0.84
C PHE A 55 -2.86 2.22 0.19
N VAL A 56 -3.55 2.13 1.32
CA VAL A 56 -3.36 1.09 2.34
C VAL A 56 -4.65 0.31 2.54
N ALA A 57 -4.51 -0.96 2.88
CA ALA A 57 -5.57 -1.82 3.36
C ALA A 57 -5.48 -1.88 4.90
N GLU A 58 -6.56 -1.51 5.58
CA GLU A 58 -6.64 -1.49 7.04
C GLU A 58 -7.65 -2.52 7.55
N CYS A 59 -7.22 -3.35 8.50
CA CYS A 59 -8.08 -4.25 9.28
C CYS A 59 -7.90 -3.94 10.76
N ASP A 60 -9.00 -3.70 11.48
CA ASP A 60 -8.99 -3.45 12.94
C ASP A 60 -7.97 -2.37 13.39
N GLY A 61 -7.80 -1.31 12.60
CA GLY A 61 -6.86 -0.21 12.89
C GLY A 61 -5.40 -0.50 12.52
N ALA A 62 -5.11 -1.70 12.00
CA ALA A 62 -3.77 -2.08 11.54
C ALA A 62 -3.69 -2.07 10.02
N VAL A 63 -2.65 -1.45 9.48
CA VAL A 63 -2.31 -1.57 8.05
C VAL A 63 -1.80 -2.98 7.81
N VAL A 64 -2.49 -3.72 6.93
CA VAL A 64 -2.18 -5.11 6.58
C VAL A 64 -1.69 -5.27 5.14
N GLY A 65 -1.71 -4.18 4.37
CA GLY A 65 -1.23 -4.18 2.99
C GLY A 65 -1.20 -2.76 2.43
N PHE A 66 -0.48 -2.59 1.32
CA PHE A 66 -0.39 -1.31 0.63
C PHE A 66 -0.19 -1.52 -0.88
N VAL A 67 -0.48 -0.47 -1.64
CA VAL A 67 -0.14 -0.38 -3.06
C VAL A 67 0.21 1.07 -3.38
N VAL A 68 1.27 1.26 -4.17
CA VAL A 68 1.70 2.57 -4.68
C VAL A 68 2.13 2.39 -6.14
N GLY A 69 1.81 3.36 -6.98
CA GLY A 69 2.23 3.37 -8.38
C GLY A 69 2.54 4.78 -8.84
N GLY A 70 3.64 4.94 -9.58
CA GLY A 70 3.93 6.18 -10.30
C GLY A 70 3.11 6.25 -11.58
N LEU A 71 2.51 7.41 -11.85
CA LEU A 71 1.99 7.72 -13.17
C LEU A 71 3.05 8.53 -13.90
N GLU A 72 3.75 7.88 -14.81
CA GLU A 72 4.76 8.51 -15.66
C GLU A 72 4.18 8.63 -17.07
N ASP A 73 4.16 9.84 -17.62
CA ASP A 73 3.89 10.04 -19.04
C ASP A 73 5.15 9.64 -19.82
N THR A 74 5.10 8.46 -20.45
CA THR A 74 6.23 7.90 -21.20
C THR A 74 6.45 8.59 -22.55
N GLY A 75 5.65 9.61 -22.91
CA GLY A 75 5.90 10.46 -24.07
C GLY A 75 5.71 9.77 -25.42
N GLU A 76 4.95 8.68 -25.49
CA GLU A 76 4.54 8.09 -26.76
C GLU A 76 3.34 8.86 -27.31
N ASN A 77 3.61 9.80 -28.21
CA ASN A 77 2.61 10.57 -28.96
C ASN A 77 2.77 10.32 -30.47
#